data_AF-A0A1V5XAR6-F1
#
_entry.id   AF-A0A1V5XAR6-F1
#
_cell.length_a   1.000
_cell.length_b   1.000
_cell.length_c   1.000
_cell.angle_alpha   90.00
_cell.angle_beta   90.00
_cell.angle_gamma   90.00
#
_symmetry.space_group_name_H-M   'P 1'
#
loop_
_entity.id
_entity.type
_entity.pdbx_description
1 polymer ?
#
loop_
_entity_poly.entity_id
_entity_poly.type
_entity_poly.pdbx_seq_one_letter_code
_entity_poly.pdbx_strand_id
1 'polypeptide(L)'
;MAKGYDKLILQLNKMIVSDRAGIAAVNSVLAEQKKRIFQQGKASSGGKIGSYSTEPISISKKNQARQTGKTYFKGGYRQYKSLIGKGANTVNLRNTDQMMMDLGTTVVGKGKYGIGFTNQFNADKAEWNEERYDKKIFDTTAKEDNTFARVYEFEIRKIE
;
A
#
# COMPACT_ATOMS: atom_id res chain seq x y z
N MET A 1 -43.63 -5.43 21.43
CA MET A 1 -42.42 -5.01 22.17
C MET A 1 -41.39 -6.11 22.02
N ALA A 2 -40.24 -5.81 21.41
CA ALA A 2 -39.17 -6.78 21.19
C ALA A 2 -38.63 -7.26 22.56
N LYS A 3 -38.61 -8.58 22.79
CA LYS A 3 -38.11 -9.17 24.05
C LYS A 3 -36.59 -9.02 24.11
N GLY A 4 -35.98 -9.17 25.30
CA GLY A 4 -34.57 -8.84 25.55
C GLY A 4 -33.56 -9.38 24.50
N TYR A 5 -33.80 -10.57 23.95
CA TYR A 5 -32.97 -11.19 22.91
C TYR A 5 -33.02 -10.47 21.55
N ASP A 6 -34.16 -9.89 21.17
CA ASP A 6 -34.33 -9.20 19.89
C ASP A 6 -33.47 -7.93 19.81
N LYS A 7 -33.35 -7.22 20.94
CA LYS A 7 -32.45 -6.06 21.06
C LYS A 7 -30.98 -6.47 20.90
N LEU A 8 -30.61 -7.61 21.48
CA LEU A 8 -29.25 -8.16 21.37
C LEU A 8 -28.93 -8.56 19.92
N ILE A 9 -29.85 -9.23 19.24
CA ILE A 9 -29.69 -9.64 17.83
C ILE A 9 -29.56 -8.42 16.92
N LEU A 10 -30.38 -7.39 17.13
CA LEU A 10 -30.28 -6.13 16.37
C LEU A 10 -28.94 -5.43 16.60
N GLN A 11 -28.44 -5.41 17.83
CA GLN A 11 -27.12 -4.85 18.15
C GLN A 11 -25.99 -5.66 17.50
N LEU A 12 -26.05 -7.00 17.58
CA LEU A 12 -25.07 -7.89 16.96
C LEU A 12 -25.01 -7.68 15.44
N ASN A 13 -26.16 -7.61 14.78
CA ASN A 13 -26.23 -7.37 13.34
C ASN A 13 -25.61 -6.02 12.97
N LYS A 14 -25.91 -4.95 13.72
CA LYS A 14 -25.28 -3.64 13.50
C LYS A 14 -23.76 -3.67 13.65
N MET A 15 -23.24 -4.41 14.63
CA MET A 15 -21.79 -4.57 14.82
C MET A 15 -21.15 -5.33 13.65
N ILE A 16 -21.73 -6.45 13.21
CA ILE A 16 -21.23 -7.23 12.06
C ILE A 16 -21.21 -6.37 10.78
N VAL A 17 -22.22 -5.54 10.60
CA VAL A 17 -22.33 -4.64 9.45
C VAL A 17 -21.26 -3.56 9.48
N SER A 18 -21.07 -2.90 10.62
CA SER A 18 -20.02 -1.90 10.81
C SER A 18 -18.62 -2.47 10.57
N ASP A 19 -18.38 -3.70 11.02
CA ASP A 19 -17.12 -4.43 10.82
C ASP A 19 -16.85 -4.67 9.33
N ARG A 20 -17.84 -5.18 8.59
CA ARG A 20 -17.77 -5.39 7.13
C ARG A 20 -17.55 -4.08 6.36
N ALA A 21 -18.23 -3.01 6.76
CA ALA A 21 -18.04 -1.68 6.18
C ALA A 21 -16.60 -1.18 6.40
N GLY A 22 -16.05 -1.39 7.60
CA GLY A 22 -14.65 -1.09 7.92
C GLY A 22 -13.67 -1.83 7.02
N ILE A 23 -13.82 -3.14 6.87
CA ILE A 23 -12.95 -3.97 6.01
C ILE A 23 -13.03 -3.49 4.54
N ALA A 24 -14.23 -3.22 4.03
CA ALA A 24 -14.42 -2.73 2.66
C ALA A 24 -13.73 -1.38 2.44
N ALA A 25 -13.86 -0.46 3.41
CA ALA A 25 -13.22 0.85 3.38
C ALA A 25 -11.68 0.73 3.41
N VAL A 26 -11.12 -0.08 4.32
CA VAL A 26 -9.66 -0.30 4.39
C VAL A 26 -9.12 -0.92 3.10
N ASN A 27 -9.79 -1.94 2.55
CA ASN A 27 -9.36 -2.56 1.29
C ASN A 27 -9.37 -1.59 0.11
N SER A 28 -10.32 -0.65 0.10
CA SER A 28 -10.39 0.41 -0.91
C SER A 28 -9.20 1.37 -0.79
N VAL A 29 -8.86 1.77 0.43
CA VAL A 29 -7.65 2.58 0.71
C VAL A 29 -6.39 1.82 0.32
N LEU A 30 -6.27 0.55 0.70
CA LEU A 30 -5.13 -0.30 0.37
C LEU A 30 -4.87 -0.37 -1.13
N ALA A 31 -5.94 -0.49 -1.94
CA ALA A 31 -5.82 -0.51 -3.39
C ALA A 31 -5.27 0.82 -3.94
N GLU A 32 -5.77 1.95 -3.45
CA GLU A 32 -5.28 3.28 -3.84
C GLU A 32 -3.82 3.49 -3.40
N GLN A 33 -3.49 3.13 -2.17
CA GLN A 33 -2.17 3.26 -1.58
C GLN A 33 -1.14 2.39 -2.33
N LYS A 34 -1.48 1.14 -2.67
CA LYS A 34 -0.62 0.29 -3.49
C LYS A 34 -0.34 0.91 -4.85
N LYS A 35 -1.35 1.50 -5.50
CA LYS A 35 -1.17 2.19 -6.78
C LYS A 35 -0.27 3.42 -6.62
N ARG A 36 -0.51 4.25 -5.61
CA ARG A 36 0.25 5.48 -5.33
C ARG A 36 1.73 5.18 -5.08
N ILE A 37 2.04 4.23 -4.21
CA ILE A 37 3.41 3.91 -3.82
C ILE A 37 4.10 3.06 -4.91
N PHE A 38 3.51 1.93 -5.28
CA PHE A 38 4.20 0.90 -6.07
C PHE A 38 4.10 1.09 -7.59
N GLN A 39 3.22 1.97 -8.06
CA GLN A 39 3.10 2.27 -9.50
C GLN A 39 3.51 3.71 -9.80
N GLN A 40 2.95 4.67 -9.05
CA GLN A 40 3.18 6.11 -9.30
C GLN A 40 4.44 6.65 -8.63
N GLY A 41 4.92 6.00 -7.56
CA GLY A 41 6.10 6.45 -6.83
C GLY A 41 5.87 7.76 -6.08
N LYS A 42 4.72 7.90 -5.42
CA LYS A 42 4.32 9.09 -4.68
C LYS A 42 4.24 8.86 -3.17
N ALA A 43 4.73 9.83 -2.41
CA ALA A 43 4.61 9.93 -0.96
C ALA A 43 3.18 10.38 -0.56
N SER A 44 2.89 10.41 0.75
CA SER A 44 1.58 10.83 1.27
C SER A 44 1.27 12.30 0.98
N SER A 45 2.30 13.13 0.87
CA SER A 45 2.20 14.53 0.42
C SER A 45 1.81 14.68 -1.06
N GLY A 46 1.75 13.59 -1.83
CA GLY A 46 1.48 13.58 -3.27
C GLY A 46 2.71 13.83 -4.16
N GLY A 47 3.83 14.28 -3.58
CA GLY A 47 5.12 14.44 -4.27
C GLY A 47 5.79 13.11 -4.61
N LYS A 48 6.75 13.11 -5.55
CA LYS A 48 7.55 11.92 -5.87
C LYS A 48 8.34 11.45 -4.63
N ILE A 49 8.46 10.14 -4.42
CA ILE A 49 9.29 9.56 -3.35
C ILE A 49 10.76 9.95 -3.57
N GLY A 50 11.25 9.70 -4.78
CA GLY A 50 12.60 10.06 -5.19
C GLY A 50 12.80 9.90 -6.70
N SER A 51 14.06 10.03 -7.12
CA SER A 51 14.49 9.81 -8.51
C SER A 51 15.55 8.72 -8.55
N TYR A 52 15.49 7.85 -9.56
CA TYR A 52 16.51 6.81 -9.74
C TYR A 52 17.81 7.41 -10.26
N SER A 53 18.95 6.87 -9.80
CA SER A 53 20.27 7.25 -10.32
C SER A 53 20.38 6.92 -11.81
N THR A 54 21.00 7.83 -12.54
CA THR A 54 21.37 7.69 -13.96
C THR A 54 22.85 7.36 -14.15
N GLU A 55 23.62 7.28 -13.06
CA GLU A 55 25.04 6.93 -13.10
C GLU A 55 25.22 5.47 -13.50
N PRO A 56 26.20 5.14 -14.36
CA PRO A 56 26.40 3.77 -14.81
C PRO A 56 26.56 2.78 -13.65
N ILE A 57 25.92 1.61 -13.79
CA ILE A 57 26.03 0.54 -12.80
C ILE A 57 26.16 -0.83 -13.47
N SER A 58 26.69 -1.78 -12.71
CA SER A 58 26.69 -3.20 -13.07
C SER A 58 25.83 -4.01 -12.10
N ILE A 59 24.87 -4.77 -12.60
CA ILE A 59 24.03 -5.69 -11.83
C ILE A 59 24.19 -7.10 -12.41
N SER A 60 24.71 -8.03 -11.60
CA SER A 60 24.84 -9.44 -12.00
C SER A 60 23.47 -10.06 -12.32
N LYS A 61 23.43 -11.03 -13.24
CA LYS A 61 22.17 -11.68 -13.67
C LYS A 61 21.38 -12.26 -12.49
N LYS A 62 22.06 -12.82 -11.48
CA LYS A 62 21.45 -13.38 -10.26
C LYS A 62 20.76 -12.33 -9.37
N ASN A 63 21.20 -11.07 -9.43
CA ASN A 63 20.67 -9.98 -8.62
C ASN A 63 19.60 -9.16 -9.37
N GLN A 64 19.31 -9.52 -10.62
CA GLN A 64 18.24 -8.87 -11.38
C GLN A 64 16.90 -9.51 -11.03
N ALA A 65 15.92 -8.66 -10.71
CA ALA A 65 14.54 -9.08 -10.43
C ALA A 65 13.88 -9.72 -11.66
N ARG A 66 14.31 -9.31 -12.87
CA ARG A 66 13.97 -9.95 -14.14
C ARG A 66 15.20 -9.91 -15.05
N GLN A 67 15.42 -10.98 -15.80
CA GLN A 67 16.55 -11.04 -16.72
C GLN A 67 16.38 -9.99 -17.82
N THR A 68 17.37 -9.09 -17.95
CA THR A 68 17.38 -8.05 -18.99
C THR A 68 18.30 -8.39 -20.17
N GLY A 69 19.02 -9.52 -20.10
CA GLY A 69 20.06 -9.90 -21.06
C GLY A 69 21.36 -9.11 -20.94
N LYS A 70 21.43 -8.08 -20.08
CA LYS A 70 22.60 -7.22 -19.88
C LYS A 70 22.99 -7.19 -18.42
N THR A 71 24.27 -6.96 -18.12
CA THR A 71 24.75 -6.76 -16.74
C THR A 71 25.24 -5.34 -16.50
N TYR A 72 25.56 -4.59 -17.56
CA TYR A 72 25.99 -3.20 -17.49
C TYR A 72 24.90 -2.26 -18.01
N PHE A 73 24.60 -1.22 -17.24
CA PHE A 73 23.55 -0.24 -17.51
C PHE A 73 24.15 1.16 -17.51
N LYS A 74 24.47 1.68 -18.70
CA LYS A 74 25.04 3.03 -18.87
C LYS A 74 24.11 4.13 -18.36
N GLY A 75 22.80 3.95 -18.47
CA GLY A 75 21.78 4.87 -17.94
C GLY A 75 21.42 4.61 -16.48
N GLY A 76 22.27 3.86 -15.76
CA GLY A 76 22.16 3.59 -14.34
C GLY A 76 20.99 2.72 -13.92
N TYR A 77 20.66 2.81 -12.63
CA TYR A 77 19.55 2.06 -12.05
C TYR A 77 18.23 2.40 -12.74
N ARG A 78 18.07 3.65 -13.19
CA ARG A 78 16.93 4.09 -13.99
C ARG A 78 16.72 3.24 -15.25
N GLN A 79 17.78 2.98 -16.01
CA GLN A 79 17.73 2.14 -17.20
C GLN A 79 17.34 0.70 -16.85
N TYR A 80 17.94 0.13 -15.80
CA TYR A 80 17.58 -1.20 -15.34
C TYR A 80 16.08 -1.30 -14.99
N LYS A 81 15.55 -0.33 -14.23
CA LYS A 81 14.13 -0.28 -13.84
C LYS A 81 13.18 -0.20 -15.02
N SER A 82 13.55 0.56 -16.06
CA SER A 82 12.82 0.62 -17.33
C SER A 82 12.78 -0.74 -18.02
N LEU A 83 13.93 -1.41 -18.14
CA LEU A 83 14.05 -2.70 -18.83
C LEU A 83 13.26 -3.83 -18.16
N ILE A 84 13.13 -3.82 -16.83
CA ILE A 84 12.34 -4.82 -16.11
C ILE A 84 10.83 -4.49 -16.04
N GLY A 85 10.40 -3.39 -16.68
CA GLY A 85 9.00 -2.97 -16.70
C GLY A 85 8.49 -2.45 -15.34
N LYS A 86 9.37 -1.85 -14.54
CA LYS A 86 9.05 -1.35 -13.19
C LYS A 86 9.15 0.18 -13.08
N GLY A 87 8.91 0.88 -14.19
CA GLY A 87 8.94 2.34 -14.25
C GLY A 87 10.36 2.91 -14.41
N ALA A 88 10.46 4.13 -14.95
CA ALA A 88 11.74 4.74 -15.31
C ALA A 88 11.94 6.16 -14.76
N ASN A 89 10.93 6.79 -14.17
CA ASN A 89 10.98 8.23 -13.90
C ASN A 89 11.13 8.56 -12.42
N THR A 90 10.50 7.77 -11.55
CA THR A 90 10.44 8.00 -10.10
C THR A 90 10.65 6.69 -9.35
N VAL A 91 11.16 6.81 -8.13
CA VAL A 91 11.23 5.69 -7.19
C VAL A 91 9.82 5.22 -6.84
N ASN A 92 9.53 3.94 -7.07
CA ASN A 92 8.21 3.34 -6.82
C ASN A 92 8.26 2.08 -5.95
N LEU A 93 9.31 1.90 -5.13
CA LEU A 93 9.50 0.78 -4.19
C LEU A 93 9.21 -0.65 -4.74
N ARG A 94 9.12 -0.81 -6.05
CA ARG A 94 8.62 -2.00 -6.72
C ARG A 94 9.73 -2.65 -7.50
N ASN A 95 10.55 -3.51 -6.89
CA ASN A 95 11.59 -4.27 -7.59
C ASN A 95 11.14 -5.72 -7.85
N THR A 96 11.03 -6.52 -6.78
CA THR A 96 10.60 -7.93 -6.81
C THR A 96 9.11 -8.10 -6.51
N ASP A 97 8.37 -7.01 -6.33
CA ASP A 97 6.96 -6.96 -5.87
C ASP A 97 6.71 -7.47 -4.44
N GLN A 98 7.73 -7.97 -3.73
CA GLN A 98 7.59 -8.53 -2.38
C GLN A 98 6.87 -7.59 -1.40
N MET A 99 7.29 -6.32 -1.31
CA MET A 99 6.64 -5.35 -0.42
C MET A 99 5.20 -5.05 -0.84
N MET A 100 4.91 -4.96 -2.15
CA MET A 100 3.56 -4.71 -2.64
C MET A 100 2.60 -5.86 -2.33
N MET A 101 3.11 -7.10 -2.38
CA MET A 101 2.33 -8.30 -2.09
C MET A 101 2.06 -8.45 -0.59
N ASP A 102 3.03 -8.11 0.25
CA ASP A 102 2.95 -8.22 1.71
C ASP A 102 2.16 -7.07 2.38
N LEU A 103 2.12 -5.89 1.77
CA LEU A 103 1.27 -4.80 2.28
C LEU A 103 -0.20 -5.23 2.20
N GLY A 104 -0.87 -5.28 3.34
CA GLY A 104 -2.23 -5.82 3.45
C GLY A 104 -3.04 -5.16 4.55
N THR A 105 -4.31 -5.52 4.58
CA THR A 105 -5.21 -5.18 5.70
C THR A 105 -4.86 -6.06 6.89
N THR A 106 -4.60 -5.45 8.04
CA THR A 106 -4.23 -6.14 9.28
C THR A 106 -5.13 -5.69 10.43
N VAL A 107 -5.22 -6.51 11.48
CA VAL A 107 -5.96 -6.19 12.70
C VAL A 107 -5.00 -5.48 13.66
N VAL A 108 -5.23 -4.19 13.91
CA VAL A 108 -4.39 -3.34 14.77
C VAL A 108 -4.89 -3.26 16.22
N GLY A 109 -5.97 -3.97 16.54
CA GLY A 109 -6.56 -4.05 17.87
C GLY A 109 -7.95 -4.70 17.82
N LYS A 110 -8.61 -4.85 18.98
CA LYS A 110 -9.97 -5.43 19.04
C LYS A 110 -10.93 -4.69 18.10
N GLY A 111 -11.32 -5.33 16.99
CA GLY A 111 -12.21 -4.76 15.98
C GLY A 111 -11.67 -3.56 15.22
N LYS A 112 -10.35 -3.32 15.22
CA LYS A 112 -9.72 -2.22 14.49
C LYS A 112 -8.90 -2.77 13.34
N TYR A 113 -9.19 -2.29 12.14
CA TYR A 113 -8.45 -2.62 10.92
C TYR A 113 -7.48 -1.50 10.57
N GLY A 114 -6.31 -1.86 10.07
CA GLY A 114 -5.32 -0.95 9.53
C GLY A 114 -4.64 -1.54 8.32
N ILE A 115 -3.71 -0.79 7.74
CA ILE A 115 -2.87 -1.24 6.64
C ILE A 115 -1.46 -1.41 7.18
N GLY A 116 -0.83 -2.54 6.88
CA GLY A 116 0.52 -2.83 7.36
C GLY A 116 1.16 -4.00 6.61
N PHE A 117 2.41 -4.27 6.97
CA PHE A 117 3.15 -5.42 6.49
C PHE A 117 2.95 -6.59 7.45
N THR A 118 2.81 -7.80 6.91
CA THR A 118 2.73 -9.01 7.73
C THR A 118 4.11 -9.58 8.06
N ASN A 119 5.12 -9.23 7.27
CA ASN A 119 6.51 -9.61 7.49
C ASN A 119 7.32 -8.45 8.09
N GLN A 120 7.96 -8.70 9.24
CA GLN A 120 8.83 -7.72 9.91
C GLN A 120 9.91 -7.16 8.99
N PHE A 121 10.54 -7.98 8.15
CA PHE A 121 11.57 -7.53 7.22
C PHE A 121 11.06 -6.48 6.21
N ASN A 122 9.80 -6.56 5.80
CA ASN A 122 9.23 -5.54 4.92
C ASN A 122 8.72 -4.32 5.71
N ALA A 123 8.33 -4.48 6.97
CA ALA A 123 8.07 -3.37 7.88
C ALA A 123 9.36 -2.54 8.09
N ASP A 124 10.48 -3.18 8.40
CA ASP A 124 11.78 -2.52 8.60
C ASP A 124 12.24 -1.80 7.31
N LYS A 125 12.01 -2.42 6.14
CA LYS A 125 12.27 -1.75 4.85
C LYS A 125 11.37 -0.54 4.64
N ALA A 126 10.11 -0.59 5.09
CA ALA A 126 9.19 0.52 4.93
C ALA A 126 9.70 1.73 5.72
N GLU A 127 10.05 1.52 6.99
CA GLU A 127 10.66 2.52 7.87
C GLU A 127 11.96 3.07 7.28
N TRP A 128 12.89 2.18 6.89
CA TRP A 128 14.15 2.59 6.26
C TRP A 128 13.94 3.40 4.97
N ASN A 129 12.92 3.11 4.18
CA ASN A 129 12.62 3.91 2.99
C ASN A 129 12.08 5.30 3.36
N GLU A 130 11.28 5.42 4.42
CA GLU A 130 10.82 6.73 4.91
C GLU A 130 11.99 7.57 5.41
N GLU A 131 12.91 6.98 6.17
CA GLU A 131 14.14 7.63 6.63
C GLU A 131 15.03 8.03 5.46
N ARG A 132 15.31 7.08 4.55
CA ARG A 132 16.19 7.31 3.39
C ARG A 132 15.71 8.45 2.50
N TYR A 133 14.40 8.57 2.31
CA TYR A 133 13.81 9.58 1.43
C TYR A 133 13.30 10.80 2.17
N ASP A 134 13.41 10.82 3.50
CA ASP A 134 12.90 11.84 4.42
C ASP A 134 11.43 12.21 4.12
N LYS A 135 10.59 11.17 3.97
CA LYS A 135 9.20 11.31 3.54
C LYS A 135 8.30 10.29 4.22
N LYS A 136 7.09 10.75 4.55
CA LYS A 136 5.97 9.87 4.85
C LYS A 136 5.46 9.23 3.56
N ILE A 137 5.75 7.94 3.38
CA ILE A 137 5.42 7.16 2.19
C ILE A 137 4.15 6.35 2.46
N PHE A 138 4.07 5.70 3.62
CA PHE A 138 3.02 4.74 3.98
C PHE A 138 1.89 5.35 4.82
N ASP A 139 1.96 6.63 5.17
CA ASP A 139 0.79 7.38 5.67
C ASP A 139 -0.28 7.53 4.59
N THR A 140 -1.53 7.71 5.02
CA THR A 140 -2.65 8.00 4.13
C THR A 140 -2.56 9.44 3.60
N THR A 141 -3.15 9.66 2.43
CA THR A 141 -3.41 10.98 1.88
C THR A 141 -4.83 11.43 2.19
N ALA A 142 -5.10 12.74 2.14
CA ALA A 142 -6.47 13.25 2.27
C ALA A 142 -7.46 12.61 1.27
N LYS A 143 -6.99 12.24 0.07
CA LYS A 143 -7.81 11.52 -0.91
C LYS A 143 -8.15 10.10 -0.42
N GLU A 144 -7.17 9.40 0.12
CA GLU A 144 -7.33 8.06 0.68
C GLU A 144 -8.28 8.08 1.89
N ASP A 145 -8.15 9.08 2.76
CA ASP A 145 -9.06 9.28 3.90
C ASP A 145 -10.50 9.54 3.44
N ASN A 146 -10.68 10.37 2.40
CA ASN A 146 -11.99 10.60 1.79
C ASN A 146 -12.57 9.34 1.14
N THR A 147 -11.73 8.51 0.51
CA THR A 147 -12.16 7.21 -0.02
C THR A 147 -12.61 6.29 1.10
N PHE A 148 -11.90 6.26 2.23
CA PHE A 148 -12.32 5.49 3.40
C PHE A 148 -13.71 5.92 3.87
N ALA A 149 -13.90 7.21 4.17
CA ALA A 149 -15.16 7.74 4.69
C ALA A 149 -16.33 7.45 3.74
N ARG A 150 -16.14 7.72 2.44
CA ARG A 150 -17.15 7.50 1.40
C ARG A 150 -17.57 6.03 1.29
N VAL A 151 -16.61 5.10 1.29
CA VAL A 151 -16.93 3.66 1.19
C VAL A 151 -17.60 3.18 2.46
N TYR A 152 -17.10 3.62 3.62
CA TYR A 152 -17.68 3.26 4.91
C TYR A 152 -19.15 3.70 5.00
N GLU A 153 -19.44 4.98 4.72
CA GLU A 153 -20.81 5.51 4.73
C GLU A 153 -21.72 4.78 3.73
N PHE A 154 -21.20 4.48 2.53
CA PHE A 154 -21.96 3.76 1.51
C PHE A 154 -22.35 2.35 1.97
N GLU A 155 -21.43 1.61 2.59
CA GLU A 155 -21.72 0.25 3.08
C GLU A 155 -22.70 0.27 4.26
N ILE A 156 -22.62 1.25 5.17
CA ILE A 156 -23.59 1.40 6.26
C ILE A 156 -25.00 1.67 5.72
N ARG A 157 -25.14 2.60 4.76
CA ARG A 157 -26.46 2.98 4.19
C ARG A 157 -27.17 1.88 3.42
N LYS A 158 -26.46 0.86 2.91
CA LYS A 158 -27.12 -0.27 2.21
C LYS A 158 -27.97 -1.14 3.14
N ILE A 159 -27.80 -0.98 4.45
CA ILE A 159 -28.30 -1.91 5.46
C ILE A 159 -29.25 -1.20 6.44
N GLU A 160 -29.41 0.12 6.30
CA GLU A 160 -30.51 0.92 6.86
C GLU A 160 -31.76 0.82 5.98
#